data_AF-A0A7J7F5Q6-F1
#
_entry.id   AF-A0A7J7F5Q6-F1
#
_cell.length_a   1.000
_cell.length_b   1.000
_cell.length_c   1.000
_cell.angle_alpha   90.00
_cell.angle_beta   90.00
_cell.angle_gamma   90.00
#
_symmetry.space_group_name_H-M   'P 1'
#
loop_
_entity.id
_entity.type
_entity.pdbx_description
1 polymer ?
#
loop_
_entity_poly.entity_id
_entity_poly.type
_entity_poly.pdbx_seq_one_letter_code
_entity_poly.pdbx_strand_id
1 'polypeptide(L)'
;MPERPHSVEADPTVEVDLCTSNVLFRAAVSSGTSTGVCEALEFGDNDKTCYMGKGVSRAVEHINKTIAPALISKKLSVANAILGVTLAVCKAAAVEKGVPLYLHIADLADNSEVILPVAAFNVINSNSHAGNTLAMQKFMILPVHGKNFREALSIGVELYHNLKNVIKKKYGKDATNVGDEGGVDVAASEFSGQGNMTWTSSCLMTPAARQRFTASAGIQVVGNDLIVTNLKLMSKVMGEKSCNCVLLKVNQISSVTKSLQVCKLAQWGVMVSHCSGETEDTFIAELLGGFALGKTRLVSLADLSASYNQLLRIEEELGSKAKFAGRNFRHSVAN
;
A
#
# COMPACT_ATOMS: atom_id res chain seq x y z
N MET A 1 17.89 8.55 18.02
CA MET A 1 18.35 8.27 16.65
C MET A 1 18.16 9.54 15.84
N PRO A 2 19.08 9.94 14.96
CA PRO A 2 18.87 11.13 14.14
C PRO A 2 17.73 10.87 13.16
N GLU A 3 16.76 11.79 13.12
CA GLU A 3 15.62 11.77 12.21
C GLU A 3 16.12 11.77 10.76
N ARG A 4 15.75 10.76 9.98
CA ARG A 4 16.01 10.76 8.53
C ARG A 4 14.95 11.66 7.88
N PRO A 5 15.34 12.66 7.06
CA PRO A 5 14.38 13.54 6.40
C PRO A 5 13.41 12.72 5.55
N HIS A 6 12.12 13.06 5.66
CA HIS A 6 10.99 12.21 5.30
C HIS A 6 10.57 12.27 3.82
N SER A 7 11.11 13.19 3.00
CA SER A 7 10.77 13.31 1.59
C SER A 7 11.47 12.24 0.75
N VAL A 8 10.72 11.21 0.33
CA VAL A 8 11.22 10.08 -0.47
C VAL A 8 10.90 10.22 -1.98
N GLU A 9 10.08 11.21 -2.36
CA GLU A 9 9.53 11.37 -3.73
C GLU A 9 10.59 11.62 -4.83
N ALA A 10 11.83 11.99 -4.49
CA ALA A 10 12.90 12.23 -5.47
C ALA A 10 14.13 11.33 -5.25
N ASP A 11 14.01 10.30 -4.41
CA ASP A 11 15.11 9.38 -4.16
C ASP A 11 15.22 8.35 -5.30
N PRO A 12 16.44 7.96 -5.71
CA PRO A 12 16.60 6.88 -6.69
C PRO A 12 15.92 5.59 -6.22
N THR A 13 15.23 4.93 -7.13
CA THR A 13 14.65 3.59 -6.90
C THR A 13 14.95 2.64 -8.06
N VAL A 14 14.70 1.35 -7.85
CA VAL A 14 14.95 0.30 -8.83
C VAL A 14 13.77 0.15 -9.77
N GLU A 15 14.03 0.24 -11.07
CA GLU A 15 13.14 -0.19 -12.14
C GLU A 15 13.75 -1.40 -12.87
N VAL A 16 12.91 -2.36 -13.24
CA VAL A 16 13.32 -3.60 -13.92
C VAL A 16 12.53 -3.76 -15.21
N ASP A 17 13.26 -3.89 -16.31
CA ASP A 17 12.75 -4.35 -17.60
C ASP A 17 13.04 -5.84 -17.78
N LEU A 18 11.99 -6.63 -17.96
CA LEU A 18 12.05 -8.03 -18.34
C LEU A 18 11.63 -8.17 -19.79
N CYS A 19 12.57 -8.55 -20.65
CA CYS A 19 12.33 -8.75 -22.07
C CYS A 19 12.11 -10.23 -22.39
N THR A 20 10.99 -10.53 -23.05
CA THR A 20 10.78 -11.78 -23.77
C THR A 20 11.15 -11.59 -25.25
N SER A 21 10.94 -12.60 -26.10
CA SER A 21 11.26 -12.50 -27.53
C SER A 21 10.57 -11.33 -28.24
N ASN A 22 9.36 -10.94 -27.80
CA ASN A 22 8.53 -9.95 -28.49
C ASN A 22 7.91 -8.87 -27.58
N VAL A 23 8.05 -8.98 -26.25
CA VAL A 23 7.37 -8.10 -25.29
C VAL A 23 8.31 -7.71 -24.16
N LEU A 24 8.28 -6.42 -23.79
CA LEU A 24 8.96 -5.86 -22.62
C LEU A 24 7.95 -5.67 -21.48
N PHE A 25 8.31 -6.14 -20.29
CA PHE A 25 7.55 -5.99 -19.06
C PHE A 25 8.35 -5.15 -18.07
N ARG A 26 7.78 -4.02 -17.66
CA ARG A 26 8.42 -3.07 -16.76
C ARG A 26 7.82 -3.12 -15.38
N ALA A 27 8.64 -3.05 -14.34
CA ALA A 27 8.17 -2.78 -13.00
C ALA A 27 9.13 -1.92 -12.19
N ALA A 28 8.57 -0.95 -11.47
CA ALA A 28 9.31 -0.09 -10.56
C ALA A 28 8.98 -0.43 -9.09
N VAL A 29 9.96 -0.22 -8.22
CA VAL A 29 9.83 -0.51 -6.77
C VAL A 29 9.55 0.78 -6.04
N SER A 30 8.48 0.81 -5.24
CA SER A 30 8.23 1.90 -4.29
C SER A 30 9.31 1.93 -3.20
N SER A 31 9.80 3.11 -2.84
CA SER A 31 10.73 3.32 -1.74
C SER A 31 10.01 3.67 -0.45
N GLY A 32 10.50 3.17 0.68
CA GLY A 32 9.94 3.44 1.99
C GLY A 32 10.99 3.90 2.98
N THR A 33 10.59 4.72 3.95
CA THR A 33 11.41 4.94 5.15
C THR A 33 11.36 3.69 6.04
N SER A 34 12.30 2.76 5.83
CA SER A 34 12.39 1.55 6.64
C SER A 34 12.73 1.90 8.08
N THR A 35 11.76 1.71 8.98
CA THR A 35 11.88 1.97 10.43
C THR A 35 11.76 0.70 11.25
N GLY A 36 11.25 -0.40 10.67
CA GLY A 36 11.12 -1.69 11.31
C GLY A 36 12.37 -2.57 11.18
N VAL A 37 12.89 -3.05 12.32
CA VAL A 37 14.06 -3.97 12.40
C VAL A 37 13.83 -5.31 11.67
N CYS A 38 12.58 -5.64 11.35
CA CYS A 38 12.19 -6.93 10.75
C CYS A 38 11.66 -6.82 9.31
N GLU A 39 11.76 -5.65 8.69
CA GLU A 39 11.44 -5.44 7.27
C GLU A 39 12.51 -6.06 6.37
N ALA A 40 12.16 -6.38 5.13
CA ALA A 40 13.15 -6.56 4.08
C ALA A 40 13.92 -5.25 3.88
N LEU A 41 15.25 -5.32 3.94
CA LEU A 41 16.11 -4.15 3.79
C LEU A 41 16.26 -3.78 2.32
N GLU A 42 16.00 -2.52 2.00
CA GLU A 42 16.38 -1.93 0.72
C GLU A 42 17.91 -1.85 0.60
N PHE A 43 18.43 -2.22 -0.57
CA PHE A 43 19.87 -2.28 -0.82
C PHE A 43 20.35 -1.00 -1.52
N GLY A 44 20.92 -0.08 -0.75
CA GLY A 44 21.45 1.20 -1.23
C GLY A 44 22.97 1.25 -1.35
N ASP A 45 23.45 2.27 -2.06
CA ASP A 45 24.87 2.50 -2.34
C ASP A 45 25.64 3.01 -1.12
N ASN A 46 24.98 3.78 -0.24
CA ASN A 46 25.57 4.46 0.92
C ASN A 46 26.73 5.42 0.59
N ASP A 47 26.88 5.81 -0.68
CA ASP A 47 27.83 6.83 -1.11
C ASP A 47 27.25 8.23 -0.91
N LYS A 48 27.64 8.91 0.16
CA LYS A 48 27.13 10.25 0.48
C LYS A 48 27.43 11.31 -0.59
N THR A 49 28.37 11.06 -1.50
CA THR A 49 28.71 11.99 -2.58
C THR A 49 27.70 11.94 -3.74
N CYS A 50 26.94 10.84 -3.86
CA CYS A 50 25.94 10.64 -4.89
C CYS A 50 24.55 10.48 -4.25
N TYR A 51 23.56 11.27 -4.66
CA TYR A 51 22.17 11.18 -4.17
C TYR A 51 22.07 11.11 -2.62
N MET A 52 22.97 11.80 -1.92
CA MET A 52 23.04 11.80 -0.45
C MET A 52 23.16 10.41 0.18
N GLY A 53 23.74 9.42 -0.52
CA GLY A 53 23.88 8.03 -0.05
C GLY A 53 22.72 7.12 -0.41
N LYS A 54 21.71 7.64 -1.11
CA LYS A 54 20.48 6.93 -1.47
C LYS A 54 20.49 6.34 -2.89
N GLY A 55 21.65 6.31 -3.54
CA GLY A 55 21.81 5.63 -4.84
C GLY A 55 21.46 4.14 -4.75
N VAL A 56 21.02 3.56 -5.87
CA VAL A 56 20.62 2.14 -5.99
C VAL A 56 21.44 1.38 -7.03
N SER A 57 22.60 1.92 -7.45
CA SER A 57 23.41 1.35 -8.53
C SER A 57 23.89 -0.07 -8.22
N ARG A 58 24.21 -0.38 -6.96
CA ARG A 58 24.58 -1.73 -6.52
C ARG A 58 23.42 -2.71 -6.60
N ALA A 59 22.19 -2.27 -6.33
CA ALA A 59 21.00 -3.11 -6.49
C ALA A 59 20.77 -3.44 -7.97
N VAL A 60 20.88 -2.44 -8.84
CA VAL A 60 20.82 -2.60 -10.30
C VAL A 60 21.91 -3.57 -10.79
N GLU A 61 23.13 -3.44 -10.27
CA GLU A 61 24.24 -4.34 -10.61
C GLU A 61 23.95 -5.78 -10.20
N HIS A 62 23.44 -6.01 -8.98
CA HIS A 62 23.02 -7.34 -8.52
C HIS A 62 21.92 -7.95 -9.41
N ILE A 63 20.96 -7.15 -9.85
CA ILE A 63 19.90 -7.60 -10.77
C ILE A 63 20.52 -8.05 -12.09
N ASN A 64 21.35 -7.19 -12.70
CA ASN A 64 21.90 -7.44 -14.03
C ASN A 64 22.95 -8.55 -14.06
N LYS A 65 23.82 -8.62 -13.04
CA LYS A 65 24.98 -9.55 -13.03
C LYS A 65 24.71 -10.87 -12.31
N THR A 66 23.71 -10.94 -11.44
CA THR A 66 23.44 -12.14 -10.64
C THR A 66 22.06 -12.72 -10.89
N ILE A 67 21.02 -11.90 -10.77
CA ILE A 67 19.62 -12.40 -10.85
C ILE A 67 19.25 -12.71 -12.30
N ALA A 68 19.50 -11.80 -13.24
CA ALA A 68 19.11 -11.97 -14.64
C ALA A 68 19.72 -13.25 -15.27
N PRO A 69 21.04 -13.53 -15.15
CA PRO A 69 21.61 -14.79 -15.67
C PRO A 69 21.02 -16.04 -15.00
N ALA A 70 20.75 -15.99 -13.70
CA ALA A 70 20.13 -17.10 -12.98
C ALA A 70 18.69 -17.37 -13.43
N LEU A 71 17.92 -16.33 -13.78
CA LEU A 71 16.56 -16.50 -14.30
C LEU A 71 16.53 -17.01 -15.74
N ILE A 72 17.41 -16.49 -16.60
CA ILE A 72 17.56 -16.94 -17.99
C ILE A 72 17.93 -18.43 -18.02
N SER A 73 18.87 -18.86 -17.18
CA SER A 73 19.29 -20.28 -17.10
C SER A 73 18.20 -21.22 -16.59
N LYS A 74 17.30 -20.74 -15.70
CA LYS A 74 16.25 -21.57 -15.10
C LYS A 74 14.98 -21.71 -15.94
N LYS A 75 14.86 -21.03 -17.08
CA LYS A 75 13.60 -20.96 -17.86
C LYS A 75 12.37 -20.65 -16.96
N LEU A 76 12.63 -19.81 -15.94
CA LEU A 76 11.76 -19.24 -14.91
C LEU A 76 11.16 -20.18 -13.83
N SER A 77 11.66 -20.03 -12.60
CA SER A 77 10.94 -20.18 -11.34
C SER A 77 11.43 -19.08 -10.39
N VAL A 78 10.54 -18.21 -9.92
CA VAL A 78 10.89 -16.95 -9.24
C VAL A 78 10.39 -16.95 -7.81
N ALA A 79 10.99 -17.81 -7.00
CA ALA A 79 11.03 -17.63 -5.55
C ALA A 79 12.40 -17.04 -5.20
N ASN A 80 12.41 -15.88 -4.52
CA ASN A 80 13.59 -15.17 -3.99
C ASN A 80 14.29 -14.12 -4.88
N ALA A 81 13.64 -13.55 -5.90
CA ALA A 81 14.18 -12.38 -6.61
C ALA A 81 13.86 -11.05 -5.88
N ILE A 82 14.61 -9.99 -6.19
CA ILE A 82 14.33 -8.61 -5.72
C ILE A 82 12.94 -8.18 -6.22
N LEU A 83 12.23 -7.37 -5.42
CA LEU A 83 10.82 -7.00 -5.67
C LEU A 83 10.53 -6.67 -7.14
N GLY A 84 11.28 -5.74 -7.76
CA GLY A 84 11.06 -5.31 -9.15
C GLY A 84 11.08 -6.47 -10.16
N VAL A 85 11.95 -7.46 -9.96
CA VAL A 85 11.99 -8.67 -10.79
C VAL A 85 10.73 -9.51 -10.60
N THR A 86 10.25 -9.68 -9.37
CA THR A 86 9.02 -10.46 -9.11
C THR A 86 7.77 -9.79 -9.67
N LEU A 87 7.72 -8.46 -9.65
CA LEU A 87 6.64 -7.67 -10.25
C LEU A 87 6.64 -7.84 -11.78
N ALA A 88 7.79 -7.65 -12.43
CA ALA A 88 7.93 -7.80 -13.89
C ALA A 88 7.61 -9.23 -14.37
N VAL A 89 8.05 -10.25 -13.62
CA VAL A 89 7.72 -11.66 -13.91
C VAL A 89 6.22 -11.92 -13.78
N CYS A 90 5.55 -11.35 -12.77
CA CYS A 90 4.11 -11.51 -12.59
C CYS A 90 3.33 -10.86 -13.75
N LYS A 91 3.77 -9.69 -14.22
CA LYS A 91 3.24 -9.03 -15.43
C LYS A 91 3.43 -9.91 -16.67
N ALA A 92 4.62 -10.48 -16.85
CA ALA A 92 4.92 -11.38 -17.96
C ALA A 92 4.04 -12.64 -17.97
N ALA A 93 3.88 -13.27 -16.81
CA ALA A 93 3.07 -14.48 -16.66
C ALA A 93 1.58 -14.24 -16.94
N ALA A 94 1.05 -13.05 -16.62
CA ALA A 94 -0.33 -12.68 -16.96
C ALA A 94 -0.53 -12.63 -18.49
N VAL A 95 0.39 -11.99 -19.20
CA VAL A 95 0.35 -11.91 -20.68
C VAL A 95 0.55 -13.26 -21.33
N GLU A 96 1.47 -14.09 -20.82
CA GLU A 96 1.65 -15.46 -21.31
C GLU A 96 0.37 -16.30 -21.15
N LYS A 97 -0.36 -16.13 -20.04
CA LYS A 97 -1.68 -16.74 -19.81
C LYS A 97 -2.81 -16.09 -20.63
N GLY A 98 -2.57 -14.97 -21.30
CA GLY A 98 -3.59 -14.23 -22.04
C GLY A 98 -4.67 -13.62 -21.15
N VAL A 99 -4.35 -13.30 -19.89
CA VAL A 99 -5.30 -12.71 -18.93
C VAL A 99 -4.78 -11.36 -18.40
N PRO A 100 -5.69 -10.44 -18.03
CA PRO A 100 -5.36 -9.24 -17.25
C PRO A 100 -4.57 -9.57 -15.97
N LEU A 101 -3.70 -8.65 -15.54
CA LEU A 101 -2.83 -8.90 -14.38
C LEU A 101 -3.61 -9.14 -13.09
N TYR A 102 -4.66 -8.36 -12.81
CA TYR A 102 -5.52 -8.60 -11.65
C TYR A 102 -6.15 -10.00 -11.65
N LEU A 103 -6.53 -10.56 -12.82
CA LEU A 103 -7.03 -11.94 -12.91
C LEU A 103 -5.92 -12.98 -12.69
N HIS A 104 -4.72 -12.73 -13.21
CA HIS A 104 -3.58 -13.58 -12.92
C HIS A 104 -3.25 -13.61 -11.42
N ILE A 105 -3.30 -12.46 -10.75
CA ILE A 105 -3.08 -12.36 -9.31
C ILE A 105 -4.20 -13.05 -8.55
N ALA A 106 -5.46 -12.92 -8.98
CA ALA A 106 -6.59 -13.64 -8.39
C ALA A 106 -6.39 -15.15 -8.45
N ASP A 107 -5.98 -15.68 -9.61
CA ASP A 107 -5.63 -17.09 -9.81
C ASP A 107 -4.50 -17.54 -8.85
N LEU A 108 -3.40 -16.78 -8.76
CA LEU A 108 -2.31 -17.08 -7.81
C LEU A 108 -2.75 -17.04 -6.33
N ALA A 109 -3.76 -16.22 -6.03
CA ALA A 109 -4.32 -16.05 -4.70
C ALA A 109 -5.44 -17.07 -4.37
N ASP A 110 -5.80 -17.97 -5.31
CA ASP A 110 -6.94 -18.88 -5.22
C ASP A 110 -8.30 -18.15 -5.06
N ASN A 111 -8.44 -16.99 -5.71
CA ASN A 111 -9.66 -16.17 -5.68
C ASN A 111 -10.48 -16.36 -6.97
N SER A 112 -11.75 -16.71 -6.81
CA SER A 112 -12.69 -16.91 -7.92
C SER A 112 -13.44 -15.65 -8.35
N GLU A 113 -13.44 -14.62 -7.51
CA GLU A 113 -14.10 -13.34 -7.78
C GLU A 113 -13.09 -12.21 -7.72
N VAL A 114 -13.43 -11.07 -8.32
CA VAL A 114 -12.70 -9.81 -8.17
C VAL A 114 -13.67 -8.81 -7.56
N ILE A 115 -13.23 -8.14 -6.51
CA ILE A 115 -14.04 -7.14 -5.81
C ILE A 115 -13.14 -5.92 -5.61
N LEU A 116 -13.62 -4.76 -6.04
CA LEU A 116 -12.93 -3.47 -5.95
C LEU A 116 -12.86 -2.98 -4.49
N PRO A 117 -11.76 -2.33 -4.10
CA PRO A 117 -11.52 -1.91 -2.72
C PRO A 117 -12.20 -0.59 -2.36
N VAL A 118 -12.28 -0.27 -1.07
CA VAL A 118 -12.56 1.11 -0.61
C VAL A 118 -11.23 1.85 -0.50
N ALA A 119 -11.10 2.99 -1.17
CA ALA A 119 -9.93 3.85 -1.00
C ALA A 119 -9.96 4.58 0.35
N ALA A 120 -8.85 4.56 1.09
CA ALA A 120 -8.58 5.48 2.20
C ALA A 120 -7.85 6.70 1.65
N PHE A 121 -8.56 7.80 1.50
CA PHE A 121 -7.94 9.05 1.06
C PHE A 121 -7.23 9.67 2.24
N ASN A 122 -5.92 9.83 2.15
CA ASN A 122 -5.20 10.63 3.12
C ASN A 122 -5.53 12.11 2.92
N VAL A 123 -6.13 12.73 3.93
CA VAL A 123 -6.66 14.09 3.82
C VAL A 123 -5.92 15.09 4.69
N ILE A 124 -5.37 14.66 5.82
CA ILE A 124 -4.61 15.53 6.73
C ILE A 124 -3.38 14.77 7.21
N ASN A 125 -2.22 15.40 7.03
CA ASN A 125 -0.94 14.94 7.55
C ASN A 125 -0.57 15.67 8.84
N SER A 126 0.25 15.01 9.65
CA SER A 126 0.66 15.52 10.95
C SER A 126 1.92 14.82 11.48
N ASN A 127 2.51 15.38 12.54
CA ASN A 127 3.71 14.86 13.20
C ASN A 127 4.91 14.71 12.23
N SER A 128 5.58 13.57 12.16
CA SER A 128 6.75 13.35 11.28
C SER A 128 6.51 13.63 9.79
N HIS A 129 5.25 13.79 9.39
CA HIS A 129 4.84 14.07 8.00
C HIS A 129 4.32 15.50 7.81
N ALA A 130 4.39 16.38 8.83
CA ALA A 130 4.04 17.80 8.72
C ALA A 130 4.72 18.67 9.79
N GLY A 131 4.85 19.99 9.57
CA GLY A 131 5.43 20.92 10.56
C GLY A 131 4.54 21.26 11.78
N ASN A 132 3.58 20.40 12.15
CA ASN A 132 2.57 20.68 13.19
C ASN A 132 2.79 19.82 14.48
N THR A 133 2.05 20.12 15.55
CA THR A 133 2.21 19.49 16.87
C THR A 133 1.22 18.36 17.15
N LEU A 134 0.39 18.00 16.18
CA LEU A 134 -0.65 17.00 16.39
C LEU A 134 -0.04 15.60 16.42
N ALA A 135 -0.40 14.80 17.43
CA ALA A 135 0.31 13.55 17.74
C ALA A 135 0.08 12.43 16.71
N MET A 136 -1.12 12.37 16.13
CA MET A 136 -1.49 11.37 15.13
C MET A 136 -0.86 11.74 13.79
N GLN A 137 -0.39 10.76 13.02
CA GLN A 137 0.36 11.02 11.78
C GLN A 137 -0.55 11.33 10.58
N LYS A 138 -1.70 10.64 10.47
CA LYS A 138 -2.59 10.71 9.30
C LYS A 138 -4.05 10.64 9.69
N PHE A 139 -4.88 11.40 8.99
CA PHE A 139 -6.33 11.28 9.03
C PHE A 139 -6.83 10.96 7.63
N MET A 140 -7.59 9.88 7.51
CA MET A 140 -8.06 9.40 6.22
C MET A 140 -9.59 9.29 6.18
N ILE A 141 -10.16 9.52 5.01
CA ILE A 141 -11.60 9.36 4.75
C ILE A 141 -11.88 8.14 3.88
N LEU A 142 -12.98 7.45 4.18
CA LEU A 142 -13.39 6.21 3.53
C LEU A 142 -14.81 6.37 2.97
N PRO A 143 -14.99 6.49 1.66
CA PRO A 143 -16.31 6.60 1.02
C PRO A 143 -16.99 5.23 0.90
N VAL A 144 -17.28 4.58 2.03
CA VAL A 144 -17.88 3.23 2.13
C VAL A 144 -19.32 3.13 1.58
N HIS A 145 -19.95 4.28 1.31
CA HIS A 145 -21.34 4.38 0.88
C HIS A 145 -21.51 4.51 -0.64
N GLY A 146 -20.42 4.61 -1.41
CA GLY A 146 -20.50 4.55 -2.86
C GLY A 146 -21.08 3.21 -3.32
N LYS A 147 -21.85 3.20 -4.42
CA LYS A 147 -22.41 1.97 -4.99
C LYS A 147 -21.34 1.17 -5.73
N ASN A 148 -20.32 1.86 -6.23
CA ASN A 148 -19.20 1.30 -6.97
C ASN A 148 -17.93 2.12 -6.69
N PHE A 149 -16.78 1.68 -7.21
CA PHE A 149 -15.49 2.33 -7.00
C PHE A 149 -15.47 3.74 -7.60
N ARG A 150 -16.00 3.94 -8.81
CA ARG A 150 -16.09 5.27 -9.44
C ARG A 150 -16.84 6.30 -8.60
N GLU A 151 -18.02 5.94 -8.08
CA GLU A 151 -18.80 6.83 -7.21
C GLU A 151 -18.07 7.09 -5.89
N ALA A 152 -17.48 6.05 -5.28
CA ALA A 152 -16.71 6.19 -4.06
C ALA A 152 -15.50 7.15 -4.27
N LEU A 153 -14.81 7.04 -5.40
CA LEU A 153 -13.72 7.94 -5.77
C LEU A 153 -14.20 9.38 -5.96
N SER A 154 -15.32 9.61 -6.65
CA SER A 154 -15.92 10.95 -6.79
C SER A 154 -16.19 11.59 -5.43
N ILE A 155 -16.84 10.84 -4.53
CA ILE A 155 -17.13 11.31 -3.16
C ILE A 155 -15.83 11.67 -2.42
N GLY A 156 -14.80 10.82 -2.49
CA GLY A 156 -13.51 11.07 -1.85
C GLY A 156 -12.82 12.34 -2.36
N VAL A 157 -12.81 12.54 -3.69
CA VAL A 157 -12.21 13.71 -4.34
C VAL A 157 -12.98 15.00 -3.99
N GLU A 158 -14.30 14.97 -4.06
CA GLU A 158 -15.15 16.12 -3.69
C GLU A 158 -14.95 16.51 -2.22
N LEU A 159 -14.93 15.52 -1.32
CA LEU A 159 -14.67 15.75 0.12
C LEU A 159 -13.28 16.35 0.35
N TYR A 160 -12.25 15.86 -0.34
CA TYR A 160 -10.89 16.41 -0.26
C TYR A 160 -10.84 17.88 -0.68
N HIS A 161 -11.44 18.23 -1.83
CA HIS A 161 -11.46 19.63 -2.29
C HIS A 161 -12.29 20.54 -1.38
N ASN A 162 -13.41 20.06 -0.87
CA ASN A 162 -14.22 20.80 0.10
C ASN A 162 -13.45 21.03 1.41
N LEU A 163 -12.75 20.02 1.91
CA LEU A 163 -11.88 20.15 3.07
C LEU A 163 -10.77 21.18 2.82
N LYS A 164 -10.10 21.12 1.66
CA LYS A 164 -9.07 22.09 1.26
C LYS A 164 -9.61 23.52 1.25
N ASN A 165 -10.85 23.74 0.79
CA ASN A 165 -11.51 25.04 0.82
C ASN A 165 -11.82 25.51 2.26
N VAL A 166 -12.29 24.62 3.13
CA VAL A 166 -12.52 24.93 4.55
C VAL A 166 -11.21 25.32 5.23
N ILE A 167 -10.14 24.57 4.99
CA ILE A 167 -8.81 24.84 5.55
C ILE A 167 -8.27 26.15 5.01
N LYS A 168 -8.38 26.42 3.70
CA LYS A 168 -8.02 27.70 3.09
C LYS A 168 -8.68 28.88 3.77
N LYS A 169 -9.98 28.76 4.04
CA LYS A 169 -10.78 29.82 4.68
C LYS A 169 -10.38 30.04 6.13
N LYS A 170 -10.05 28.97 6.86
CA LYS A 170 -9.78 29.02 8.30
C LYS A 170 -8.32 29.31 8.65
N TYR A 171 -7.39 28.74 7.91
CA TYR A 171 -5.95 28.75 8.20
C TYR A 171 -5.10 29.44 7.12
N GLY A 172 -5.75 29.94 6.06
CA GLY A 172 -5.07 30.62 4.95
C GLY A 172 -4.64 29.68 3.82
N LYS A 173 -4.18 30.27 2.72
CA LYS A 173 -3.79 29.53 1.50
C LYS A 173 -2.63 28.58 1.75
N ASP A 174 -1.67 28.97 2.57
CA ASP A 174 -0.44 28.19 2.78
C ASP A 174 -0.70 26.89 3.56
N ALA A 175 -1.75 26.85 4.38
CA ALA A 175 -2.22 25.63 5.05
C ALA A 175 -2.87 24.60 4.10
N THR A 176 -2.93 24.91 2.80
CA THR A 176 -3.43 23.98 1.77
C THR A 176 -2.32 23.33 0.95
N ASN A 177 -1.06 23.57 1.34
CA ASN A 177 0.07 22.79 0.87
C ASN A 177 -0.11 21.33 1.29
N VAL A 178 0.42 20.43 0.47
CA VAL A 178 0.28 18.99 0.65
C VAL A 178 1.65 18.41 0.99
N GLY A 179 1.68 17.43 1.90
CA GLY A 179 2.87 16.62 2.13
C GLY A 179 2.97 15.47 1.12
N ASP A 180 3.97 14.60 1.31
CA ASP A 180 4.37 13.48 0.44
C ASP A 180 3.25 12.47 0.08
N GLU A 181 2.10 12.56 0.75
CA GLU A 181 0.99 11.66 0.54
C GLU A 181 -0.33 12.36 0.19
N GLY A 182 -0.23 13.57 -0.36
CA GLY A 182 -1.36 14.36 -0.85
C GLY A 182 -2.27 14.95 0.24
N GLY A 183 -2.15 14.51 1.50
CA GLY A 183 -2.82 15.10 2.65
C GLY A 183 -2.35 16.54 2.90
N VAL A 184 -3.24 17.42 3.36
CA VAL A 184 -2.88 18.81 3.65
C VAL A 184 -2.26 18.95 5.04
N ASP A 185 -1.29 19.84 5.15
CA ASP A 185 -0.55 20.10 6.37
C ASP A 185 -1.22 21.22 7.17
N VAL A 186 -2.06 20.83 8.14
CA VAL A 186 -2.78 21.80 8.97
C VAL A 186 -2.00 22.04 10.26
N ALA A 187 -1.64 23.30 10.54
CA ALA A 187 -1.10 23.72 11.83
C ALA A 187 -2.21 23.77 12.91
N ALA A 188 -2.85 22.64 13.18
CA ALA A 188 -3.83 22.48 14.24
C ALA A 188 -3.20 21.70 15.40
N SER A 189 -3.47 22.15 16.63
CA SER A 189 -3.10 21.40 17.84
C SER A 189 -4.14 20.34 18.21
N GLU A 190 -5.41 20.56 17.82
CA GLU A 190 -6.54 19.66 18.10
C GLU A 190 -7.60 19.73 17.00
N PHE A 191 -8.32 18.63 16.80
CA PHE A 191 -9.55 18.57 16.02
C PHE A 191 -10.74 18.29 16.95
N SER A 192 -11.82 19.04 16.80
CA SER A 192 -13.08 18.81 17.51
C SER A 192 -14.21 18.54 16.52
N GLY A 193 -15.10 17.61 16.87
CA GLY A 193 -16.23 17.23 16.04
C GLY A 193 -16.75 15.83 16.34
N GLN A 194 -17.94 15.53 15.84
CA GLN A 194 -18.47 14.17 15.82
C GLN A 194 -18.03 13.47 14.54
N GLY A 195 -17.44 12.29 14.69
CA GLY A 195 -17.02 11.45 13.57
C GLY A 195 -17.10 9.98 13.93
N ASN A 196 -17.38 9.15 12.94
CA ASN A 196 -17.41 7.70 13.09
C ASN A 196 -16.05 7.14 12.68
N MET A 197 -15.13 7.00 13.65
CA MET A 197 -13.87 6.29 13.42
C MET A 197 -14.18 4.82 13.14
N THR A 198 -13.77 4.33 11.97
CA THR A 198 -14.04 2.95 11.55
C THR A 198 -12.78 2.07 11.56
N TRP A 199 -11.61 2.68 11.63
CA TRP A 199 -10.32 2.00 11.73
C TRP A 199 -9.23 2.88 12.36
N THR A 200 -8.15 2.25 12.79
CA THR A 200 -6.92 2.90 13.28
C THR A 200 -5.70 2.00 13.03
N SER A 201 -4.49 2.57 13.02
CA SER A 201 -3.22 1.85 12.81
C SER A 201 -2.13 2.31 13.78
N SER A 202 -1.12 1.46 14.02
CA SER A 202 0.10 1.80 14.77
C SER A 202 -0.13 2.48 16.13
N CYS A 203 -1.16 2.05 16.87
CA CYS A 203 -1.40 2.56 18.22
C CYS A 203 -0.23 2.16 19.15
N LEU A 204 0.59 3.15 19.53
CA LEU A 204 1.69 2.98 20.48
C LEU A 204 1.14 2.69 21.88
N MET A 205 0.92 1.40 22.14
CA MET A 205 0.36 0.89 23.38
C MET A 205 1.18 -0.31 23.86
N THR A 206 1.11 -0.64 25.15
CA THR A 206 1.66 -1.90 25.65
C THR A 206 0.93 -3.09 25.00
N PRO A 207 1.55 -4.28 24.88
CA PRO A 207 0.89 -5.46 24.32
C PRO A 207 -0.48 -5.74 24.96
N ALA A 208 -0.57 -5.75 26.29
CA ALA A 208 -1.83 -5.97 27.00
C ALA A 208 -2.88 -4.87 26.74
N ALA A 209 -2.46 -3.62 26.55
CA ALA A 209 -3.37 -2.54 26.20
C ALA A 209 -3.89 -2.69 24.75
N ARG A 210 -3.04 -3.10 23.80
CA ARG A 210 -3.48 -3.39 22.42
C ARG A 210 -4.51 -4.50 22.34
N GLN A 211 -4.31 -5.57 23.10
CA GLN A 211 -5.25 -6.69 23.15
C GLN A 211 -6.62 -6.26 23.67
N ARG A 212 -6.63 -5.54 24.80
CA ARG A 212 -7.87 -5.00 25.38
C ARG A 212 -8.56 -4.04 24.42
N PHE A 213 -7.82 -3.14 23.79
CA PHE A 213 -8.34 -2.20 22.81
C PHE A 213 -8.93 -2.92 21.60
N THR A 214 -8.19 -3.86 21.01
CA THR A 214 -8.66 -4.63 19.85
C THR A 214 -9.94 -5.42 20.17
N ALA A 215 -10.05 -5.95 21.39
CA ALA A 215 -11.22 -6.69 21.84
C ALA A 215 -12.46 -5.79 22.07
N SER A 216 -12.29 -4.54 22.51
CA SER A 216 -13.41 -3.67 22.88
C SER A 216 -13.77 -2.61 21.85
N ALA A 217 -12.85 -2.24 20.94
CA ALA A 217 -13.00 -1.04 20.12
C ALA A 217 -14.10 -1.16 19.05
N GLY A 218 -14.51 -2.37 18.65
CA GLY A 218 -15.53 -2.59 17.62
C GLY A 218 -15.13 -2.13 16.20
N ILE A 219 -13.94 -1.56 16.05
CA ILE A 219 -13.38 -1.03 14.80
C ILE A 219 -12.24 -1.90 14.29
N GLN A 220 -11.77 -1.57 13.09
CA GLN A 220 -10.59 -2.22 12.54
C GLN A 220 -9.31 -1.65 13.18
N VAL A 221 -8.45 -2.53 13.69
CA VAL A 221 -7.15 -2.20 14.26
C VAL A 221 -6.10 -2.81 13.36
N VAL A 222 -5.35 -1.95 12.67
CA VAL A 222 -4.40 -2.34 11.62
C VAL A 222 -2.98 -2.45 12.20
N GLY A 223 -2.41 -3.65 12.12
CA GLY A 223 -1.01 -3.92 12.42
C GLY A 223 -0.11 -3.51 11.26
N ASN A 224 0.49 -2.33 11.35
CA ASN A 224 1.56 -1.88 10.47
C ASN A 224 2.92 -2.22 11.09
N ASP A 225 3.51 -1.34 11.91
CA ASP A 225 4.87 -1.51 12.47
C ASP A 225 5.01 -2.74 13.40
N LEU A 226 3.87 -3.27 13.86
CA LEU A 226 3.81 -4.49 14.65
C LEU A 226 4.06 -5.76 13.82
N ILE A 227 3.66 -5.74 12.54
CA ILE A 227 3.72 -6.90 11.65
C ILE A 227 4.80 -6.71 10.58
N VAL A 228 4.99 -5.48 10.08
CA VAL A 228 5.93 -5.11 9.01
C VAL A 228 5.89 -6.08 7.83
N THR A 229 4.68 -6.50 7.46
CA THR A 229 4.42 -7.50 6.41
C THR A 229 5.29 -8.76 6.57
N ASN A 230 5.61 -9.20 7.80
CA ASN A 230 6.50 -10.32 8.07
C ASN A 230 5.71 -11.56 8.54
N LEU A 231 5.81 -12.67 7.78
CA LEU A 231 5.08 -13.92 8.07
C LEU A 231 5.32 -14.48 9.47
N LYS A 232 6.53 -14.34 10.04
CA LYS A 232 6.84 -14.85 11.37
C LYS A 232 6.21 -14.00 12.47
N LEU A 233 6.31 -12.67 12.34
CA LEU A 233 5.70 -11.74 13.28
C LEU A 233 4.18 -11.83 13.24
N MET A 234 3.63 -11.99 12.05
CA MET A 234 2.21 -12.14 11.83
C MET A 234 1.61 -13.29 12.66
N SER A 235 2.20 -14.49 12.62
CA SER A 235 1.73 -15.63 13.42
C SER A 235 1.73 -15.33 14.93
N LYS A 236 2.75 -14.63 15.43
CA LYS A 236 2.83 -14.21 16.83
C LYS A 236 1.73 -13.21 17.17
N VAL A 237 1.59 -12.16 16.38
CA VAL A 237 0.61 -11.08 16.57
C VAL A 237 -0.82 -11.62 16.50
N MET A 238 -1.06 -12.61 15.63
CA MET A 238 -2.33 -13.35 15.53
C MET A 238 -2.65 -14.13 16.80
N GLY A 239 -1.70 -14.88 17.35
CA GLY A 239 -1.89 -15.58 18.62
C GLY A 239 -2.20 -14.63 19.78
N GLU A 240 -1.57 -13.46 19.80
CA GLU A 240 -1.79 -12.44 20.82
C GLU A 240 -3.12 -11.68 20.66
N LYS A 241 -3.76 -11.70 19.49
CA LYS A 241 -4.94 -10.88 19.16
C LYS A 241 -4.70 -9.37 19.36
N SER A 242 -3.48 -8.92 19.03
CA SER A 242 -3.05 -7.53 19.19
C SER A 242 -3.61 -6.56 18.13
N CYS A 243 -4.19 -7.09 17.04
CA CYS A 243 -4.86 -6.33 15.99
C CYS A 243 -5.86 -7.25 15.25
N ASN A 244 -6.63 -6.72 14.29
CA ASN A 244 -7.61 -7.50 13.51
C ASN A 244 -7.57 -7.17 12.00
N CYS A 245 -6.47 -6.55 11.57
CA CYS A 245 -6.13 -6.27 10.18
C CYS A 245 -4.61 -6.15 10.06
N VAL A 246 -4.03 -6.58 8.94
CA VAL A 246 -2.63 -6.33 8.59
C VAL A 246 -2.53 -5.20 7.56
N LEU A 247 -1.53 -4.33 7.70
CA LEU A 247 -1.10 -3.45 6.61
C LEU A 247 -0.09 -4.22 5.75
N LEU A 248 -0.41 -4.47 4.49
CA LEU A 248 0.46 -5.14 3.54
C LEU A 248 1.17 -4.11 2.67
N LYS A 249 2.49 -4.08 2.77
CA LYS A 249 3.39 -3.33 1.89
C LYS A 249 4.29 -4.31 1.15
N VAL A 250 4.17 -4.37 -0.17
CA VAL A 250 4.83 -5.40 -0.98
C VAL A 250 6.35 -5.30 -0.88
N ASN A 251 6.90 -4.09 -0.78
CA ASN A 251 8.33 -3.85 -0.61
C ASN A 251 8.86 -4.37 0.74
N GLN A 252 8.08 -4.30 1.82
CA GLN A 252 8.50 -4.80 3.15
C GLN A 252 8.73 -6.32 3.20
N ILE A 253 8.12 -7.09 2.29
CA ILE A 253 8.34 -8.54 2.15
C ILE A 253 9.07 -8.93 0.84
N SER A 254 9.35 -7.94 -0.01
CA SER A 254 10.15 -7.96 -1.23
C SER A 254 9.80 -9.03 -2.29
N SER A 255 8.60 -9.61 -2.22
CA SER A 255 8.17 -10.67 -3.14
C SER A 255 6.65 -10.72 -3.29
N VAL A 256 6.17 -10.80 -4.53
CA VAL A 256 4.74 -11.03 -4.84
C VAL A 256 4.25 -12.33 -4.18
N THR A 257 4.96 -13.45 -4.35
CA THR A 257 4.58 -14.75 -3.78
C THR A 257 4.46 -14.69 -2.25
N LYS A 258 5.41 -14.04 -1.57
CA LYS A 258 5.34 -13.91 -0.11
C LYS A 258 4.22 -12.96 0.32
N SER A 259 3.92 -11.93 -0.46
CA SER A 259 2.76 -11.05 -0.22
C SER A 259 1.46 -11.84 -0.32
N LEU A 260 1.31 -12.72 -1.31
CA LEU A 260 0.18 -13.64 -1.42
C LEU A 260 0.09 -14.58 -0.19
N GLN A 261 1.22 -15.08 0.31
CA GLN A 261 1.26 -15.90 1.53
C GLN A 261 0.78 -15.13 2.76
N VAL A 262 1.13 -13.85 2.91
CA VAL A 262 0.61 -12.99 3.99
C VAL A 262 -0.90 -12.91 3.90
N CYS A 263 -1.45 -12.67 2.71
CA CYS A 263 -2.89 -12.59 2.53
C CYS A 263 -3.60 -13.92 2.83
N LYS A 264 -3.05 -15.05 2.39
CA LYS A 264 -3.59 -16.39 2.68
C LYS A 264 -3.54 -16.72 4.18
N LEU A 265 -2.47 -16.32 4.87
CA LEU A 265 -2.30 -16.54 6.30
C LEU A 265 -3.21 -15.63 7.15
N ALA A 266 -3.50 -14.42 6.69
CA ALA A 266 -4.32 -13.47 7.42
C ALA A 266 -5.70 -14.07 7.65
N GLN A 267 -6.10 -14.32 8.90
CA GLN A 267 -7.51 -14.58 9.27
C GLN A 267 -8.32 -13.29 9.45
N TRP A 268 -7.70 -12.17 9.13
CA TRP A 268 -8.10 -10.80 9.43
C TRP A 268 -8.11 -9.94 8.18
N GLY A 269 -8.62 -8.72 8.30
CA GLY A 269 -8.45 -7.68 7.29
C GLY A 269 -7.05 -7.59 6.66
N VAL A 270 -6.94 -7.27 5.36
CA VAL A 270 -5.64 -7.02 4.69
C VAL A 270 -5.69 -5.70 3.93
N MET A 271 -5.26 -4.61 4.58
CA MET A 271 -5.14 -3.31 3.95
C MET A 271 -3.85 -3.25 3.11
N VAL A 272 -3.95 -3.18 1.78
CA VAL A 272 -2.78 -2.95 0.93
C VAL A 272 -2.42 -1.47 0.97
N SER A 273 -1.15 -1.15 1.14
CA SER A 273 -0.68 0.22 1.31
C SER A 273 0.41 0.56 0.32
N HIS A 274 0.40 1.81 -0.14
CA HIS A 274 1.54 2.49 -0.74
C HIS A 274 2.70 2.67 0.25
N CYS A 275 3.83 3.12 -0.28
CA CYS A 275 4.98 3.66 0.45
C CYS A 275 5.14 5.18 0.19
N SER A 276 5.87 5.88 1.05
CA SER A 276 6.00 7.34 0.96
C SER A 276 6.77 7.83 -0.27
N GLY A 277 7.53 6.95 -0.95
CA GLY A 277 8.09 7.22 -2.28
C GLY A 277 7.50 6.25 -3.29
N GLU A 278 6.32 6.58 -3.83
CA GLU A 278 5.69 5.78 -4.87
C GLU A 278 6.30 6.04 -6.25
N THR A 279 5.89 5.21 -7.21
CA THR A 279 6.23 5.35 -8.63
C THR A 279 4.94 5.38 -9.46
N GLU A 280 5.05 5.58 -10.77
CA GLU A 280 3.92 5.44 -11.68
C GLU A 280 3.44 3.99 -11.86
N ASP A 281 4.15 3.00 -11.28
CA ASP A 281 3.77 1.61 -11.37
C ASP A 281 2.44 1.35 -10.65
N THR A 282 1.47 0.83 -11.41
CA THR A 282 0.12 0.57 -10.92
C THR A 282 -0.06 -0.84 -10.35
N PHE A 283 1.03 -1.58 -10.09
CA PHE A 283 0.95 -2.96 -9.59
C PHE A 283 0.12 -3.10 -8.33
N ILE A 284 0.15 -2.12 -7.40
CA ILE A 284 -0.68 -2.17 -6.19
C ILE A 284 -2.18 -2.18 -6.54
N ALA A 285 -2.62 -1.45 -7.56
CA ALA A 285 -4.01 -1.46 -8.04
C ALA A 285 -4.39 -2.82 -8.63
N GLU A 286 -3.49 -3.44 -9.39
CA GLU A 286 -3.66 -4.79 -9.94
C GLU A 286 -3.72 -5.85 -8.83
N LEU A 287 -2.85 -5.71 -7.84
CA LEU A 287 -2.81 -6.53 -6.64
C LEU A 287 -4.12 -6.43 -5.86
N LEU A 288 -4.68 -5.23 -5.74
CA LEU A 288 -5.97 -4.98 -5.12
C LEU A 288 -7.15 -5.57 -5.92
N GLY A 289 -7.09 -5.50 -7.25
CA GLY A 289 -8.06 -6.18 -8.12
C GLY A 289 -7.99 -7.70 -7.97
N GLY A 290 -6.79 -8.27 -7.89
CA GLY A 290 -6.61 -9.72 -7.75
C GLY A 290 -6.89 -10.26 -6.35
N PHE A 291 -6.74 -9.45 -5.31
CA PHE A 291 -7.09 -9.83 -3.95
C PHE A 291 -8.59 -9.67 -3.68
N ALA A 292 -9.37 -10.70 -4.01
CA ALA A 292 -10.70 -10.88 -3.45
C ALA A 292 -10.69 -11.72 -2.18
N LEU A 293 -9.73 -11.49 -1.30
CA LEU A 293 -9.81 -12.06 0.04
C LEU A 293 -10.74 -11.19 0.87
N GLY A 294 -11.63 -11.86 1.59
CA GLY A 294 -12.71 -11.30 2.38
C GLY A 294 -12.31 -10.45 3.59
N LYS A 295 -11.38 -9.52 3.40
CA LYS A 295 -10.54 -8.94 4.44
C LYS A 295 -10.14 -7.53 4.00
N THR A 296 -10.44 -6.53 4.84
CA THR A 296 -10.11 -5.09 4.76
C THR A 296 -9.59 -4.59 3.43
N ARG A 297 -10.46 -4.05 2.60
CA ARG A 297 -10.05 -3.48 1.33
C ARG A 297 -9.89 -1.99 1.52
N LEU A 298 -8.80 -1.63 2.15
CA LEU A 298 -8.44 -0.26 2.38
C LEU A 298 -7.15 0.04 1.64
N VAL A 299 -7.07 1.22 1.05
CA VAL A 299 -5.92 1.63 0.26
C VAL A 299 -5.53 3.03 0.69
N SER A 300 -4.44 3.16 1.44
CA SER A 300 -3.74 4.44 1.52
C SER A 300 -3.09 4.62 0.14
N LEU A 301 -3.36 5.72 -0.56
CA LEU A 301 -2.64 6.13 -1.79
C LEU A 301 -2.14 7.57 -1.61
N ALA A 302 -0.88 7.81 -1.96
CA ALA A 302 -0.16 9.08 -1.84
C ALA A 302 -0.05 9.75 -3.22
N ASP A 303 0.38 8.96 -4.22
CA ASP A 303 0.43 9.33 -5.64
C ASP A 303 -0.81 8.82 -6.39
N LEU A 304 -1.92 9.46 -6.04
CA LEU A 304 -3.29 8.93 -6.14
C LEU A 304 -3.77 8.63 -7.58
N SER A 305 -3.28 9.35 -8.60
CA SER A 305 -3.93 9.29 -9.91
C SER A 305 -3.69 7.96 -10.64
N ALA A 306 -2.47 7.43 -10.65
CA ALA A 306 -2.16 6.25 -11.47
C ALA A 306 -2.90 5.01 -10.97
N SER A 307 -2.82 4.73 -9.66
CA SER A 307 -3.48 3.57 -9.05
C SER A 307 -5.00 3.68 -9.03
N TYR A 308 -5.58 4.85 -8.73
CA TYR A 308 -7.03 5.02 -8.83
C TYR A 308 -7.54 4.91 -10.26
N ASN A 309 -6.83 5.49 -11.22
CA ASN A 309 -7.20 5.35 -12.62
C ASN A 309 -7.12 3.90 -13.08
N GLN A 310 -6.15 3.13 -12.58
CA GLN A 310 -6.09 1.70 -12.87
C GLN A 310 -7.26 0.93 -12.25
N LEU A 311 -7.66 1.23 -11.01
CA LEU A 311 -8.86 0.65 -10.40
C LEU A 311 -10.15 1.02 -11.16
N LEU A 312 -10.25 2.23 -11.70
CA LEU A 312 -11.36 2.63 -12.59
C LEU A 312 -11.37 1.80 -13.89
N ARG A 313 -10.20 1.54 -14.49
CA ARG A 313 -10.08 0.70 -15.69
C ARG A 313 -10.46 -0.76 -15.39
N ILE A 314 -10.01 -1.30 -14.26
CA ILE A 314 -10.39 -2.64 -13.81
C ILE A 314 -11.90 -2.73 -13.60
N GLU A 315 -12.51 -1.73 -12.94
CA GLU A 315 -13.96 -1.66 -12.76
C GLU A 315 -14.70 -1.63 -14.11
N GLU A 316 -14.22 -0.82 -15.06
CA GLU A 316 -14.79 -0.73 -16.41
C GLU A 316 -14.67 -2.05 -17.18
N GLU A 317 -13.52 -2.71 -17.11
CA GLU A 317 -13.24 -3.98 -17.79
C GLU A 317 -14.10 -5.13 -17.23
N LEU A 318 -14.32 -5.15 -15.91
CA LEU A 318 -15.22 -6.11 -15.27
C LEU A 318 -16.69 -5.85 -15.61
N GLY A 319 -17.05 -4.60 -15.90
CA GLY A 319 -18.41 -4.20 -16.25
C GLY A 319 -19.44 -4.65 -15.20
N SER A 320 -20.45 -5.41 -15.62
CA SER A 320 -21.50 -5.92 -14.72
C SER A 320 -21.01 -6.95 -13.70
N LYS A 321 -19.81 -7.52 -13.87
CA LYS A 321 -19.17 -8.43 -12.91
C LYS A 321 -18.45 -7.68 -11.79
N ALA A 322 -18.25 -6.37 -11.93
CA ALA A 322 -17.59 -5.56 -10.91
C ALA A 322 -18.40 -5.56 -9.62
N LYS A 323 -17.77 -5.99 -8.53
CA LYS A 323 -18.32 -5.89 -7.18
C LYS A 323 -17.51 -4.84 -6.42
N PHE A 324 -18.16 -4.01 -5.63
CA PHE A 324 -17.49 -3.03 -4.77
C PHE A 324 -17.70 -3.38 -3.31
N ALA A 325 -16.66 -3.21 -2.51
CA ALA A 325 -16.70 -3.63 -1.11
C ALA A 325 -17.60 -2.79 -0.21
N GLY A 326 -17.63 -1.46 -0.44
CA GLY A 326 -18.43 -0.52 0.35
C GLY A 326 -18.31 -0.75 1.87
N ARG A 327 -19.46 -0.84 2.55
CA ARG A 327 -19.53 -1.07 4.01
C ARG A 327 -18.90 -2.39 4.46
N ASN A 328 -18.82 -3.37 3.57
CA ASN A 328 -18.21 -4.66 3.86
C ASN A 328 -16.68 -4.62 3.73
N PHE A 329 -16.04 -3.46 3.62
CA PHE A 329 -14.58 -3.39 3.42
C PHE A 329 -13.79 -4.28 4.39
N ARG A 330 -14.20 -4.38 5.66
CA ARG A 330 -13.52 -5.14 6.74
C ARG A 330 -13.62 -6.66 6.61
N HIS A 331 -14.71 -7.16 6.03
CA HIS A 331 -15.10 -8.57 6.05
C HIS A 331 -15.48 -9.06 4.65
N SER A 332 -15.53 -10.38 4.45
CA SER A 332 -15.86 -10.89 3.14
C SER A 332 -17.30 -10.58 2.78
N VAL A 333 -17.51 -10.24 1.51
CA VAL A 333 -18.71 -10.69 0.80
C VAL A 333 -18.32 -12.05 0.20
N ALA A 334 -18.22 -13.07 1.04
CA ALA A 334 -18.26 -14.45 0.57
C ALA A 334 -19.65 -14.95 0.98
N ASN A 335 -20.38 -15.45 -0.03
CA ASN A 335 -21.76 -15.92 0.08
C ASN A 335 -21.98 -16.84 1.30
#